data_AF-A0AAN6GI89-F1
#
_entry.id   AF-A0AAN6GI89-F1
#
_cell.length_a   1.000
_cell.length_b   1.000
_cell.length_c   1.000
_cell.angle_alpha   90.00
_cell.angle_beta   90.00
_cell.angle_gamma   90.00
#
_symmetry.space_group_name_H-M   'P 1'
#
loop_
_entity.id
_entity.type
_entity.pdbx_description
1 polymer ?
#
loop_
_entity_poly.entity_id
_entity_poly.type
_entity_poly.pdbx_seq_one_letter_code
_entity_poly.pdbx_strand_id
1 'polypeptide(L)'
;MHPHLTGDSKKERCGDLIKALNECHAQSFLARLTGECNALKTELNHCLRAERIERTKRNNAEGRERTEQKKSIWRAIDEES
;
A
#
# COMPACT_ATOMS: atom_id res chain seq x y z
N MET A 1 -12.16 -7.32 -9.91
CA MET A 1 -10.80 -7.76 -9.50
C MET A 1 -10.03 -6.56 -8.93
N HIS A 2 -9.56 -6.67 -7.68
CA HIS A 2 -8.71 -5.67 -7.02
C HIS A 2 -7.23 -6.12 -7.06
N PRO A 3 -6.25 -5.21 -6.88
CA PRO A 3 -4.84 -5.58 -6.77
C PRO A 3 -4.59 -6.61 -5.66
N HIS A 4 -3.49 -7.36 -5.74
CA HIS A 4 -3.08 -8.28 -4.68
C HIS A 4 -2.95 -7.54 -3.34
N LEU A 5 -3.80 -7.93 -2.39
CA LEU A 5 -3.89 -7.37 -1.03
C LEU A 5 -2.93 -8.05 -0.04
N THR A 6 -1.83 -8.61 -0.54
CA THR A 6 -0.74 -9.11 0.29
C THR A 6 -0.09 -7.91 1.00
N GLY A 7 -0.32 -7.80 2.31
CA GLY A 7 0.20 -6.74 3.19
C GLY A 7 -0.86 -6.24 4.18
N ASP A 8 -0.55 -6.29 5.48
CA ASP A 8 -1.47 -5.93 6.57
C ASP A 8 -1.87 -4.45 6.52
N SER A 9 -0.95 -3.56 6.13
CA SER A 9 -1.19 -2.11 5.99
C SER A 9 -2.33 -1.77 5.04
N LYS A 10 -2.54 -2.57 3.99
CA LYS A 10 -3.65 -2.37 3.03
C LYS A 10 -4.99 -2.73 3.64
N LYS A 11 -5.04 -3.81 4.43
CA LYS A 11 -6.25 -4.26 5.12
C LYS A 11 -6.63 -3.31 6.23
N GLU A 12 -5.65 -2.82 6.99
CA GLU A 12 -5.88 -1.81 8.03
C GLU A 12 -6.42 -0.50 7.45
N ARG A 13 -5.86 -0.01 6.34
CA ARG A 13 -6.27 1.28 5.76
C ARG A 13 -7.50 1.24 4.87
N CYS A 14 -7.67 0.18 4.10
CA CYS A 14 -8.71 0.09 3.06
C CYS A 14 -9.70 -1.06 3.33
N GLY A 15 -9.72 -1.62 4.54
CA GLY A 15 -10.50 -2.80 4.91
C GLY A 15 -11.98 -2.68 4.61
N ASP A 16 -12.57 -1.53 4.91
CA ASP A 16 -14.00 -1.29 4.69
C ASP A 16 -14.36 -1.29 3.20
N LEU A 17 -13.53 -0.68 2.35
CA LEU A 17 -13.71 -0.69 0.89
C LEU A 17 -13.51 -2.07 0.28
N ILE A 18 -12.57 -2.85 0.84
CA ILE A 18 -12.35 -4.24 0.44
C ILE A 18 -13.60 -5.07 0.80
N LYS A 19 -14.14 -4.89 2.00
CA LYS A 19 -15.35 -5.57 2.47
C LYS A 19 -16.56 -5.20 1.61
N ALA A 20 -16.81 -3.91 1.38
CA ALA A 20 -17.91 -3.43 0.55
C ALA A 20 -17.83 -3.95 -0.89
N LEU A 21 -16.63 -3.95 -1.50
CA LEU A 21 -16.45 -4.49 -2.84
C LEU A 21 -16.67 -6.01 -2.89
N ASN A 22 -16.28 -6.75 -1.84
CA ASN A 22 -16.53 -8.18 -1.75
C ASN A 22 -18.01 -8.50 -1.55
N GLU A 23 -18.72 -7.72 -0.74
CA GLU A 23 -20.16 -7.84 -0.56
C GLU A 23 -20.90 -7.59 -1.88
N CYS A 24 -20.51 -6.55 -2.64
CA CYS A 24 -21.06 -6.29 -3.97
C CYS A 24 -20.82 -7.46 -4.95
N HIS A 25 -19.62 -8.05 -4.94
CA HIS A 25 -19.36 -9.24 -5.76
C HIS A 25 -20.10 -10.50 -5.28
N ALA A 26 -20.45 -10.59 -3.99
CA ALA A 26 -21.17 -11.72 -3.42
C ALA A 26 -22.67 -11.68 -3.73
N GLN A 27 -23.23 -10.49 -4.01
CA GLN A 27 -24.65 -10.31 -4.33
C GLN A 27 -25.05 -10.98 -5.65
N SER A 28 -24.24 -10.87 -6.69
CA SER A 28 -24.53 -11.53 -7.98
C SER A 28 -23.27 -11.68 -8.84
N PHE A 29 -23.15 -12.83 -9.48
CA PHE A 29 -22.12 -13.05 -10.51
C PHE A 29 -22.29 -12.08 -11.69
N LEU A 30 -23.52 -11.69 -12.03
CA LEU A 30 -23.77 -10.71 -13.08
C LEU A 30 -23.30 -9.31 -12.67
N ALA A 31 -23.59 -8.86 -11.44
CA ALA A 31 -23.14 -7.56 -10.92
C ALA A 31 -21.60 -7.41 -10.96
N ARG A 32 -20.89 -8.53 -10.72
CA ARG A 32 -19.43 -8.61 -10.85
C ARG A 32 -18.92 -8.45 -12.29
N LEU A 33 -19.70 -8.87 -13.29
CA LEU A 33 -19.31 -8.85 -14.70
C LEU A 33 -19.80 -7.61 -15.44
N THR A 34 -20.95 -7.06 -15.09
CA THR A 34 -21.59 -5.92 -15.76
C THR A 34 -21.01 -4.57 -15.34
N GLY A 35 -20.21 -4.52 -14.27
CA GLY A 35 -19.56 -3.30 -13.80
C GLY A 35 -20.36 -2.52 -12.76
N GLU A 36 -21.41 -3.10 -12.20
CA GLU A 36 -22.23 -2.50 -11.14
C GLU A 36 -21.38 -2.09 -9.91
N CYS A 37 -20.35 -2.89 -9.59
CA CYS A 37 -19.43 -2.61 -8.48
C CYS A 37 -18.28 -1.62 -8.82
N ASN A 38 -18.29 -0.94 -9.97
CA ASN A 38 -17.15 -0.13 -10.42
C ASN A 38 -16.89 1.12 -9.57
N ALA A 39 -17.92 1.69 -8.95
CA ALA A 39 -17.76 2.83 -8.03
C ALA A 39 -16.90 2.43 -6.82
N LEU A 40 -17.29 1.35 -6.13
CA LEU A 40 -16.54 0.77 -5.00
C LEU A 40 -15.12 0.37 -5.40
N LYS A 41 -14.96 -0.21 -6.60
CA LYS A 41 -13.63 -0.55 -7.14
C LYS A 41 -12.76 0.69 -7.33
N THR A 42 -13.32 1.77 -7.86
CA THR A 42 -12.60 3.03 -8.09
C THR A 42 -12.15 3.63 -6.76
N GLU A 43 -13.04 3.68 -5.79
CA GLU A 43 -12.74 4.17 -4.45
C GLU A 43 -11.63 3.34 -3.76
N LEU A 44 -11.74 2.00 -3.82
CA LEU A 44 -10.71 1.10 -3.33
C LEU A 44 -9.36 1.35 -4.00
N ASN A 45 -9.33 1.60 -5.32
CA ASN A 45 -8.09 1.90 -6.03
C ASN A 45 -7.45 3.21 -5.55
N HIS A 46 -8.25 4.25 -5.28
CA HIS A 46 -7.74 5.50 -4.71
C HIS A 46 -7.16 5.29 -3.32
N CYS A 47 -7.84 4.53 -2.45
CA CYS A 47 -7.33 4.19 -1.12
C CYS A 47 -5.99 3.43 -1.19
N LEU A 48 -5.92 2.37 -2.01
CA LEU A 48 -4.70 1.58 -2.18
C LEU A 48 -3.55 2.40 -2.80
N ARG A 49 -3.88 3.39 -3.65
CA ARG A 49 -2.89 4.31 -4.21
C ARG A 49 -2.31 5.22 -3.14
N ALA A 50 -3.14 5.76 -2.25
CA ALA A 50 -2.71 6.58 -1.12
C ALA A 50 -1.84 5.78 -0.15
N GLU A 51 -2.24 4.55 0.19
CA GLU A 51 -1.45 3.60 0.99
C GLU A 51 -0.07 3.36 0.42
N ARG A 52 -0.01 3.06 -0.87
CA ARG A 52 1.28 2.87 -1.55
C ARG A 52 2.17 4.11 -1.43
N ILE A 53 1.63 5.31 -1.62
CA ILE A 53 2.41 6.56 -1.57
C ILE A 53 3.00 6.76 -0.18
N GLU A 54 2.20 6.64 0.87
CA GLU A 54 2.66 6.82 2.25
C GLU A 54 3.70 5.78 2.64
N ARG A 55 3.46 4.51 2.31
CA ARG A 55 4.43 3.44 2.56
C ARG A 55 5.75 3.70 1.83
N THR A 56 5.70 4.12 0.56
CA THR A 56 6.90 4.47 -0.20
C THR A 56 7.63 5.66 0.42
N LYS A 57 6.91 6.69 0.91
CA LYS A 57 7.53 7.82 1.62
C LYS A 57 8.26 7.36 2.88
N ARG A 58 7.63 6.52 3.71
CA ARG A 58 8.25 5.96 4.92
C ARG A 58 9.51 5.15 4.60
N ASN A 59 9.40 4.22 3.66
CA ASN A 59 10.55 3.38 3.26
C ASN A 59 11.71 4.22 2.71
N ASN A 60 11.41 5.29 1.98
CA ASN A 60 12.43 6.21 1.47
C ASN A 60 13.11 6.99 2.60
N ALA A 61 12.35 7.45 3.60
CA ALA A 61 12.90 8.13 4.77
C ALA A 61 13.81 7.20 5.59
N GLU A 62 13.34 5.99 5.91
CA GLU A 62 14.13 4.96 6.58
C GLU A 62 15.35 4.53 5.76
N GLY A 63 15.23 4.51 4.43
CA GLY A 63 16.35 4.26 3.52
C GLY A 63 17.44 5.33 3.65
N ARG A 64 17.05 6.61 3.62
CA ARG A 64 17.98 7.74 3.80
C ARG A 64 18.66 7.71 5.15
N GLU A 65 17.90 7.47 6.22
CA GLU A 65 18.45 7.37 7.57
C GLU A 65 19.52 6.27 7.67
N ARG A 66 19.21 5.07 7.16
CA ARG A 66 20.19 3.96 7.11
C ARG A 66 21.41 4.30 6.28
N THR A 67 21.24 5.03 5.17
CA THR A 67 22.37 5.49 4.35
C THR A 67 23.25 6.47 5.10
N GLU A 68 22.68 7.45 5.80
CA GLU A 68 23.46 8.43 6.57
C GLU A 68 24.18 7.78 7.76
N GLN A 69 23.52 6.85 8.49
CA GLN A 69 24.18 6.07 9.55
C GLN A 69 25.36 5.26 9.02
N LYS A 70 25.21 4.60 7.86
CA LYS A 70 26.32 3.88 7.22
C LYS A 70 27.47 4.83 6.91
N LYS A 71 27.19 5.98 6.28
CA LYS A 71 28.23 6.96 5.92
C LYS A 71 28.97 7.48 7.15
N SER A 72 28.26 7.76 8.26
CA SER A 72 28.91 8.23 9.49
C SER A 72 29.82 7.16 10.09
N ILE A 73 29.40 5.89 10.08
CA ILE A 73 30.22 4.77 10.55
C ILE A 73 31.47 4.62 9.67
N TRP A 74 31.33 4.62 8.35
CA TRP A 74 32.47 4.51 7.43
C TRP A 74 33.46 5.67 7.61
N ARG A 75 32.97 6.91 7.76
CA ARG A 75 33.84 8.06 8.02
C ARG A 75 34.64 7.93 9.31
N ALA A 76 34.01 7.45 10.39
CA ALA A 76 34.69 7.24 11.66
C ALA A 76 35.81 6.18 11.56
N ILE A 77 35.60 5.12 10.76
CA ILE A 77 36.61 4.09 10.51
C ILE A 77 37.78 4.68 9.70
N ASP A 78 37.49 5.48 8.68
CA ASP A 78 38.51 6.12 7.84
C ASP A 78 39.35 7.14 8.61
N GLU A 79 38.77 7.87 9.58
CA GLU A 79 39.48 8.85 10.42
C GLU A 79 40.37 8.22 11.51
N GLU A 80 40.08 6.99 11.94
CA GLU A 80 40.88 6.22 12.91
C GLU A 80 42.04 5.43 12.25
N SER A 81 42.03 5.30 10.92
CA SER A 81 43.04 4.54 10.14
C SER A 81 44.22 5.41 9.71
#